data_AF-A0A6J0VEZ4-F1
#
_entry.id   AF-A0A6J0VEZ4-F1
#
_cell.length_a   1.000
_cell.length_b   1.000
_cell.length_c   1.000
_cell.angle_alpha   90.00
_cell.angle_beta   90.00
_cell.angle_gamma   90.00
#
_symmetry.space_group_name_H-M   'P 1'
#
loop_
_entity.id
_entity.type
_entity.pdbx_description
1 polymer ?
#
loop_
_entity_poly.entity_id
_entity_poly.type
_entity_poly.pdbx_seq_one_letter_code
_entity_poly.pdbx_strand_id
1 'polypeptide(L)'
;MTGGEGYAPLHRWALAEKGEKRRRRRHHHPWASALEFKEGRRAQEAAGGEEKEDLLGQLIQDLNEINEVSFFDVQLPYELALKIFQFLDRTELGRCAQVSKTWKVLAEDQVLWFRLCQQEGYLLDNQISDFPCWKMTLQECRAKEQALRANWKNRIGAVSQLQYELGKVLCDVHSCDGVIIAGYTSGDVKLWDTRTWDYTTTVLEAEHESDELGFWPHVSFVRINSSLAVAAYGDGLIKVWNLMFGCDPIHCYQHNQKIQALALSVEGAAIATASAFQVKIEGANDKGYWETIAEFEIQKLVGSLCLVPHHTDRPVAIATAEEFVYLMKAGEPIQLLHSIYGQPVTCLDVSVSEAACGVKGFGWLINETNKILLYNLETGQCMTQLGSSLGEFTCINLQDSPPCMLVAGSKDRKVRVYDVRQSKPVCSLYGHQHGVSAVQMDEWKIVSGGEEGLVCVWDQRMGIKLWETHARHPVRHLQFNSHRLITANIPDEKNPRGACITDDDLTAHRRHRGIIYAYEFSVDQLTPKSVLPICRSSYSEVTGYNYSLGLAVPYDNI
;
A
#
# COMPACT_ATOMS: atom_id res chain seq x y z
N MET A 1 35.57 35.03 -35.45
CA MET A 1 35.28 36.19 -36.30
C MET A 1 34.33 35.73 -37.40
N THR A 2 33.16 36.36 -37.46
CA THR A 2 32.22 36.51 -38.61
C THR A 2 31.83 35.23 -39.37
N GLY A 3 30.62 34.66 -39.21
CA GLY A 3 29.30 35.26 -39.51
C GLY A 3 29.03 35.14 -41.02
N GLY A 4 27.91 34.69 -41.56
CA GLY A 4 26.59 34.29 -41.10
C GLY A 4 25.70 34.15 -42.35
N GLU A 5 24.63 33.38 -42.19
CA GLU A 5 23.34 33.48 -42.91
C GLU A 5 23.21 33.11 -44.40
N GLY A 6 22.20 32.27 -44.66
CA GLY A 6 21.70 31.91 -45.98
C GLY A 6 20.45 31.02 -45.88
N TYR A 7 19.42 31.49 -45.18
CA TYR A 7 18.08 30.92 -45.22
C TYR A 7 17.39 31.32 -46.53
N ALA A 8 16.83 30.36 -47.27
CA ALA A 8 15.81 30.62 -48.28
C ALA A 8 14.81 29.45 -48.39
N PRO A 9 13.52 29.73 -48.64
CA PRO A 9 12.41 28.82 -48.40
C PRO A 9 11.98 28.06 -49.66
N LEU A 10 11.52 26.82 -49.52
CA LEU A 10 10.85 26.10 -50.62
C LEU A 10 9.34 26.07 -50.41
N HIS A 11 8.66 26.65 -51.40
CA HIS A 11 7.22 26.79 -51.53
C HIS A 11 6.51 25.44 -51.73
N ARG A 12 5.47 25.24 -50.90
CA ARG A 12 4.07 25.06 -51.30
C ARG A 12 3.80 24.15 -52.52
N TRP A 13 3.38 22.92 -52.26
CA TRP A 13 2.41 22.20 -53.09
C TRP A 13 1.21 21.83 -52.22
N ALA A 14 0.09 22.46 -52.53
CA ALA A 14 -1.21 22.21 -51.92
C ALA A 14 -1.97 21.21 -52.80
N LEU A 15 -2.30 20.05 -52.25
CA LEU A 15 -3.36 19.19 -52.76
C LEU A 15 -4.38 19.01 -51.63
N ALA A 16 -5.58 19.51 -51.91
CA ALA A 16 -6.69 19.59 -50.98
C ALA A 16 -7.47 18.26 -50.97
N GLU A 17 -7.32 17.47 -49.90
CA GLU A 17 -8.26 16.39 -49.59
C GLU A 17 -9.37 16.94 -48.68
N LYS A 18 -10.55 17.17 -49.27
CA LYS A 18 -11.80 17.43 -48.53
C LYS A 18 -12.35 16.11 -48.00
N GLY A 19 -11.96 15.73 -46.79
CA GLY A 19 -12.59 14.65 -46.01
C GLY A 19 -13.74 15.20 -45.16
N GLU A 20 -14.96 15.15 -45.67
CA GLU A 20 -16.16 15.67 -45.03
C GLU A 20 -16.65 14.73 -43.90
N LYS A 21 -16.56 15.19 -42.65
CA LYS A 21 -17.09 14.52 -41.46
C LYS A 21 -18.61 14.61 -41.41
N ARG A 22 -19.33 13.52 -41.73
CA ARG A 22 -20.77 13.39 -41.47
C ARG A 22 -21.04 12.57 -40.20
N ARG A 23 -21.41 13.29 -39.14
CA ARG A 23 -22.03 12.78 -37.91
C ARG A 23 -23.36 12.07 -38.25
N ARG A 24 -23.48 10.78 -37.93
CA ARG A 24 -24.76 10.06 -37.94
C ARG A 24 -25.54 10.39 -36.67
N ARG A 25 -26.57 11.23 -36.78
CA ARG A 25 -27.68 11.30 -35.82
C ARG A 25 -28.79 10.38 -36.31
N ARG A 26 -29.22 9.46 -35.44
CA ARG A 26 -30.40 8.61 -35.61
C ARG A 26 -31.64 9.46 -35.32
N HIS A 27 -32.60 9.48 -36.23
CA HIS A 27 -34.00 9.77 -35.93
C HIS A 27 -34.90 8.80 -36.69
N HIS A 28 -35.93 8.37 -35.98
CA HIS A 28 -36.91 7.36 -36.33
C HIS A 28 -38.07 7.89 -37.21
N HIS A 29 -38.78 6.91 -37.79
CA HIS A 29 -40.17 6.90 -38.29
C HIS A 29 -40.43 7.43 -39.72
N PRO A 30 -41.57 7.05 -40.34
CA PRO A 30 -42.10 5.69 -40.54
C PRO A 30 -42.46 5.46 -42.02
N TRP A 31 -42.26 4.25 -42.54
CA TRP A 31 -42.67 3.91 -43.91
C TRP A 31 -44.09 3.32 -43.89
N ALA A 32 -45.02 4.02 -44.51
CA ALA A 32 -46.28 3.49 -45.01
C ALA A 32 -46.52 4.04 -46.43
N SER A 33 -46.79 3.10 -47.34
CA SER A 33 -47.54 3.21 -48.60
C SER A 33 -47.11 4.18 -49.70
N ALA A 34 -46.64 3.61 -50.82
CA ALA A 34 -47.20 3.74 -52.18
C ALA A 34 -46.31 2.92 -53.15
N LEU A 35 -46.76 1.75 -53.59
CA LEU A 35 -47.37 1.51 -54.91
C LEU A 35 -46.36 1.58 -56.08
N GLU A 36 -45.97 0.40 -56.58
CA GLU A 36 -45.95 0.09 -58.01
C GLU A 36 -45.65 -1.40 -58.22
N PHE A 37 -46.67 -2.18 -58.59
CA PHE A 37 -46.59 -3.21 -59.62
C PHE A 37 -48.02 -3.66 -59.96
N LYS A 38 -48.40 -3.46 -61.22
CA LYS A 38 -49.65 -3.94 -61.83
C LYS A 38 -49.33 -5.10 -62.78
N GLU A 39 -50.37 -5.87 -63.07
CA GLU A 39 -50.48 -7.02 -64.00
C GLU A 39 -50.01 -8.37 -63.44
N GLY A 40 -50.81 -9.44 -63.38
CA GLY A 40 -52.23 -9.63 -63.66
C GLY A 40 -52.60 -11.06 -63.24
N ARG A 41 -53.71 -11.23 -62.52
CA ARG A 41 -54.29 -12.55 -62.25
C ARG A 41 -55.43 -12.81 -63.24
N ARG A 42 -55.19 -13.70 -64.20
CA ARG A 42 -56.21 -14.65 -64.63
C ARG A 42 -56.34 -15.73 -63.56
N ALA A 43 -57.55 -16.28 -63.47
CA ALA A 43 -58.02 -17.21 -62.48
C ALA A 43 -57.24 -18.54 -62.41
N GLN A 44 -57.52 -19.26 -61.32
CA GLN A 44 -57.21 -20.66 -60.99
C GLN A 44 -55.87 -20.91 -60.32
N GLU A 45 -55.89 -20.97 -58.98
CA GLU A 45 -55.38 -22.09 -58.19
C GLU A 45 -55.72 -21.81 -56.71
N ALA A 46 -56.94 -22.20 -56.33
CA ALA A 46 -57.36 -22.38 -54.95
C ALA A 46 -57.29 -23.89 -54.68
N ALA A 47 -56.39 -24.32 -53.79
CA ALA A 47 -56.40 -25.59 -53.01
C ALA A 47 -54.99 -26.06 -52.58
N GLY A 48 -54.09 -25.16 -52.13
CA GLY A 48 -52.75 -25.58 -51.64
C GLY A 48 -52.12 -24.68 -50.59
N GLY A 49 -52.88 -23.74 -50.02
CA GLY A 49 -52.40 -22.76 -49.03
C GLY A 49 -52.71 -23.12 -47.58
N GLU A 50 -53.82 -23.82 -47.32
CA GLU A 50 -54.26 -24.12 -45.94
C GLU A 50 -53.34 -25.14 -45.25
N GLU A 51 -52.88 -26.20 -45.94
CA GLU A 51 -51.97 -27.17 -45.33
C GLU A 51 -50.59 -26.59 -44.97
N LYS A 52 -50.10 -25.58 -45.70
CA LYS A 52 -48.80 -24.94 -45.40
C LYS A 52 -48.89 -23.95 -44.25
N GLU A 53 -50.02 -23.26 -44.08
CA GLU A 53 -50.25 -22.42 -42.91
C GLU A 53 -50.51 -23.26 -41.66
N ASP A 54 -51.19 -24.41 -41.78
CA ASP A 54 -51.33 -25.39 -40.69
C ASP A 54 -49.99 -26.02 -40.31
N LEU A 55 -49.20 -26.51 -41.27
CA LEU A 55 -47.88 -27.10 -40.97
C LEU A 55 -46.90 -26.08 -40.39
N LEU A 56 -46.98 -24.81 -40.80
CA LEU A 56 -46.12 -23.75 -40.28
C LEU A 56 -46.59 -23.27 -38.90
N GLY A 57 -47.91 -23.24 -38.66
CA GLY A 57 -48.50 -23.02 -37.34
C GLY A 57 -48.15 -24.16 -36.37
N GLN A 58 -48.18 -25.40 -36.85
CA GLN A 58 -47.84 -26.60 -36.09
C GLN A 58 -46.34 -26.71 -35.84
N LEU A 59 -45.48 -26.34 -36.80
CA LEU A 59 -44.04 -26.22 -36.58
C LEU A 59 -43.69 -25.11 -35.59
N ILE A 60 -44.40 -23.97 -35.61
CA ILE A 60 -44.23 -22.90 -34.62
C ILE A 60 -44.70 -23.37 -33.24
N GLN A 61 -45.79 -24.15 -33.17
CA GLN A 61 -46.30 -24.73 -31.93
C GLN A 61 -45.36 -25.80 -31.37
N ASP A 62 -44.82 -26.68 -32.20
CA ASP A 62 -43.83 -27.70 -31.84
C ASP A 62 -42.49 -27.05 -31.43
N LEU A 63 -42.06 -25.98 -32.11
CA LEU A 63 -40.87 -25.21 -31.72
C LEU A 63 -41.08 -24.45 -30.40
N ASN A 64 -42.30 -24.01 -30.11
CA ASN A 64 -42.65 -23.42 -28.82
C ASN A 64 -42.74 -24.48 -27.72
N GLU A 65 -43.25 -25.68 -27.99
CA GLU A 65 -43.21 -26.82 -27.05
C GLU A 65 -41.78 -27.26 -26.71
N ILE A 66 -40.86 -27.22 -27.68
CA ILE A 66 -39.43 -27.48 -27.43
C ILE A 66 -38.78 -26.37 -26.59
N ASN A 67 -39.25 -25.12 -26.72
CA ASN A 67 -38.81 -23.99 -25.88
C ASN A 67 -39.50 -23.95 -24.50
N GLU A 68 -40.55 -24.75 -24.26
CA GLU A 68 -41.36 -24.78 -23.04
C GLU A 68 -40.95 -25.88 -22.04
N VAL A 69 -39.92 -26.67 -22.31
CA VAL A 69 -39.36 -27.54 -21.27
C VAL A 69 -38.60 -26.66 -20.28
N SER A 70 -39.31 -26.19 -19.26
CA SER A 70 -38.71 -25.59 -18.07
C SER A 70 -37.91 -26.64 -17.32
N PHE A 71 -36.67 -26.84 -17.78
CA PHE A 71 -35.69 -27.81 -17.29
C PHE A 71 -35.57 -27.85 -15.75
N PHE A 72 -35.82 -26.71 -15.09
CA PHE A 72 -35.75 -26.56 -13.63
C PHE A 72 -37.10 -26.63 -12.89
N ASP A 73 -38.24 -26.67 -13.58
CA ASP A 73 -39.57 -26.65 -12.92
C ASP A 73 -40.15 -28.05 -12.69
N VAL A 74 -39.75 -29.06 -13.48
CA VAL A 74 -40.42 -30.38 -13.46
C VAL A 74 -39.46 -31.56 -13.28
N GLN A 75 -38.18 -31.45 -13.64
CA GLN A 75 -37.31 -32.64 -13.81
C GLN A 75 -36.08 -32.70 -12.91
N LEU A 76 -35.64 -31.58 -12.31
CA LEU A 76 -34.36 -31.52 -11.62
C LEU A 76 -34.53 -31.24 -10.11
N PRO A 77 -34.01 -32.10 -9.22
CA PRO A 77 -33.94 -31.83 -7.79
C PRO A 77 -33.27 -30.50 -7.47
N TYR A 78 -33.76 -29.82 -6.44
CA TYR A 78 -33.28 -28.50 -6.00
C TYR A 78 -31.76 -28.46 -5.81
N GLU A 79 -31.18 -29.51 -5.25
CA GLU A 79 -29.75 -29.60 -4.94
C GLU A 79 -28.91 -29.74 -6.22
N LEU A 80 -29.42 -30.43 -7.24
CA LEU A 80 -28.75 -30.53 -8.53
C LEU A 80 -28.82 -29.20 -9.27
N ALA A 81 -29.91 -28.45 -9.11
CA ALA A 81 -30.05 -27.13 -9.71
C ALA A 81 -29.05 -26.16 -9.10
N LEU A 82 -28.92 -26.16 -7.77
CA LEU A 82 -27.90 -25.39 -7.07
C LEU A 82 -26.48 -25.79 -7.47
N LYS A 83 -26.21 -27.09 -7.69
CA LYS A 83 -24.91 -27.56 -8.21
C LYS A 83 -24.61 -27.08 -9.62
N ILE A 84 -25.61 -26.79 -10.45
CA ILE A 84 -25.39 -26.17 -11.76
C ILE A 84 -25.13 -24.68 -11.57
N PHE A 85 -25.95 -24.02 -10.76
CA PHE A 85 -25.85 -22.57 -10.52
C PHE A 85 -24.57 -22.17 -9.79
N GLN A 86 -23.93 -23.09 -9.05
CA GLN A 86 -22.64 -22.82 -8.40
C GLN A 86 -21.48 -22.57 -9.38
N PHE A 87 -21.63 -22.98 -10.65
CA PHE A 87 -20.62 -22.75 -11.70
C PHE A 87 -20.85 -21.44 -12.47
N LEU A 88 -21.94 -20.72 -12.17
CA LEU A 88 -22.30 -19.49 -12.86
C LEU A 88 -21.68 -18.29 -12.17
N ASP A 89 -21.26 -17.31 -12.98
CA ASP A 89 -20.80 -16.03 -12.48
C ASP A 89 -21.98 -15.19 -11.96
N ARG A 90 -21.69 -14.22 -11.09
CA ARG A 90 -22.68 -13.24 -10.58
C ARG A 90 -23.54 -12.56 -11.65
N THR A 91 -22.96 -12.26 -12.82
CA THR A 91 -23.64 -11.59 -13.94
C THR A 91 -24.62 -12.55 -14.60
N GLU A 92 -24.27 -13.83 -14.66
CA GLU A 92 -25.08 -14.91 -15.17
C GLU A 92 -26.19 -15.25 -14.20
N LEU A 93 -25.93 -15.35 -12.89
CA LEU A 93 -26.97 -15.48 -11.86
C LEU A 93 -27.98 -14.33 -11.91
N GLY A 94 -27.49 -13.10 -12.14
CA GLY A 94 -28.34 -11.93 -12.35
C GLY A 94 -29.25 -12.03 -13.59
N ARG A 95 -28.77 -12.67 -14.67
CA ARG A 95 -29.57 -12.96 -15.86
C ARG A 95 -30.54 -14.13 -15.62
N CYS A 96 -30.10 -15.20 -14.96
CA CYS A 96 -30.92 -16.33 -14.57
C CYS A 96 -32.11 -15.91 -13.71
N ALA A 97 -31.91 -14.97 -12.79
CA ALA A 97 -32.98 -14.41 -11.96
C ALA A 97 -34.06 -13.66 -12.75
N GLN A 98 -33.81 -13.28 -14.00
CA GLN A 98 -34.75 -12.58 -14.88
C GLN A 98 -35.55 -13.53 -15.79
N VAL A 99 -35.21 -14.83 -15.82
CA VAL A 99 -35.83 -15.82 -16.73
C VAL A 99 -37.22 -16.22 -16.25
N SER A 100 -37.37 -16.64 -14.99
CA SER A 100 -38.64 -17.04 -14.41
C SER A 100 -38.68 -16.84 -12.90
N LYS A 101 -39.86 -16.98 -12.28
CA LYS A 101 -40.01 -16.92 -10.82
C LYS A 101 -39.26 -18.04 -10.10
N THR A 102 -39.26 -19.25 -10.66
CA THR A 102 -38.56 -20.42 -10.10
C THR A 102 -37.04 -20.29 -10.21
N TRP A 103 -36.55 -19.81 -11.35
CA TRP A 103 -35.13 -19.49 -11.54
C TRP A 103 -34.67 -18.36 -10.62
N LYS A 104 -35.53 -17.38 -10.34
CA LYS A 104 -35.24 -16.32 -9.38
C LYS A 104 -35.02 -16.87 -7.98
N VAL A 105 -35.86 -17.80 -7.52
CA VAL A 105 -35.69 -18.44 -6.19
C VAL A 105 -34.37 -19.19 -6.12
N LEU A 106 -34.03 -19.96 -7.15
CA LEU A 106 -32.75 -20.69 -7.24
C LEU A 106 -31.53 -19.75 -7.29
N ALA A 107 -31.61 -18.68 -8.09
CA ALA A 107 -30.52 -17.71 -8.24
C ALA A 107 -30.32 -16.83 -7.00
N GLU A 108 -31.33 -16.67 -6.15
CA GLU A 108 -31.27 -15.87 -4.92
C GLU A 108 -30.92 -16.71 -3.68
N ASP A 109 -30.58 -18.00 -3.85
CA ASP A 109 -30.19 -18.89 -2.77
C ASP A 109 -28.94 -18.39 -2.03
N GLN A 110 -28.99 -18.43 -0.69
CA GLN A 110 -27.97 -17.87 0.18
C GLN A 110 -26.62 -18.58 0.06
N VAL A 111 -26.60 -19.88 -0.22
CA VAL A 111 -25.36 -20.65 -0.30
C VAL A 111 -24.55 -20.25 -1.52
N LEU A 112 -25.22 -19.92 -2.64
CA LEU A 112 -24.56 -19.42 -3.84
C LEU A 112 -23.89 -18.06 -3.58
N TRP A 113 -24.63 -17.13 -2.99
CA TRP A 113 -24.10 -15.79 -2.70
C TRP A 113 -23.02 -15.80 -1.63
N PHE A 114 -23.14 -16.66 -0.60
CA PHE A 114 -22.10 -16.85 0.41
C PHE A 114 -20.79 -17.36 -0.21
N ARG A 115 -20.86 -18.37 -1.09
CA ARG A 115 -19.68 -18.90 -1.79
C ARG A 115 -19.06 -17.85 -2.70
N LEU A 116 -19.88 -17.07 -3.41
CA LEU A 116 -19.38 -15.95 -4.22
C LEU A 116 -18.69 -14.89 -3.36
N CYS A 117 -19.19 -14.60 -2.15
CA CYS A 117 -18.47 -13.73 -1.22
C CYS A 117 -17.09 -14.29 -0.86
N GLN A 118 -17.02 -15.58 -0.51
CA GLN A 118 -15.76 -16.23 -0.16
C GLN A 118 -14.78 -16.29 -1.35
N GLN A 119 -15.26 -16.59 -2.56
CA GLN A 119 -14.45 -16.60 -3.77
C GLN A 119 -13.86 -15.23 -4.12
N GLU A 120 -14.59 -14.16 -3.84
CA GLU A 120 -14.13 -12.79 -4.03
C GLU A 120 -13.30 -12.28 -2.84
N GLY A 121 -13.03 -13.13 -1.84
CA GLY A 121 -12.19 -12.82 -0.68
C GLY A 121 -12.86 -11.98 0.41
N TYR A 122 -14.18 -11.77 0.36
CA TYR A 122 -14.90 -11.04 1.40
C TYR A 122 -15.33 -11.97 2.53
N LEU A 123 -15.11 -11.55 3.78
CA LEU A 123 -15.67 -12.17 5.00
C LEU A 123 -15.35 -13.68 5.12
N LEU A 124 -14.08 -14.04 4.95
CA LEU A 124 -13.60 -15.43 4.92
C LEU A 124 -13.89 -16.22 6.20
N ASP A 125 -13.92 -15.55 7.37
CA ASP A 125 -14.13 -16.19 8.68
C ASP A 125 -15.61 -16.31 9.08
N ASN A 126 -16.53 -15.77 8.29
CA ASN A 126 -17.94 -15.71 8.66
C ASN A 126 -18.68 -16.99 8.25
N GLN A 127 -19.63 -17.40 9.09
CA GLN A 127 -20.52 -18.53 8.83
C GLN A 127 -21.75 -18.08 8.04
N ILE A 128 -22.38 -19.00 7.29
CA ILE A 128 -23.58 -18.74 6.47
C ILE A 128 -24.70 -18.08 7.30
N SER A 129 -24.80 -18.40 8.59
CA SER A 129 -25.81 -17.87 9.52
C SER A 129 -25.59 -16.41 9.93
N ASP A 130 -24.41 -15.84 9.71
CA ASP A 130 -24.04 -14.54 10.27
C ASP A 130 -24.83 -13.39 9.64
N PHE A 131 -25.31 -13.58 8.40
CA PHE A 131 -26.09 -12.58 7.69
C PHE A 131 -27.40 -13.14 7.14
N PRO A 132 -28.49 -12.34 7.22
CA PRO A 132 -29.80 -12.77 6.74
C PRO A 132 -29.90 -12.80 5.20
N CYS A 133 -29.06 -12.05 4.49
CA CYS A 133 -29.08 -11.99 3.03
C CYS A 133 -27.68 -11.74 2.45
N TRP A 134 -27.04 -12.81 1.99
CA TRP A 134 -25.69 -12.76 1.41
C TRP A 134 -25.60 -11.94 0.12
N LYS A 135 -26.68 -11.86 -0.65
CA LYS A 135 -26.74 -11.00 -1.85
C LYS A 135 -26.59 -9.52 -1.51
N MET A 136 -27.28 -9.05 -0.46
CA MET A 136 -27.21 -7.67 -0.01
C MET A 136 -25.86 -7.36 0.63
N THR A 137 -25.32 -8.26 1.45
CA THR A 137 -24.01 -8.06 2.06
C THR A 137 -22.89 -8.02 1.02
N LEU A 138 -22.92 -8.88 0.00
CA LEU A 138 -21.99 -8.80 -1.12
C LEU A 138 -22.08 -7.45 -1.84
N GLN A 139 -23.30 -6.96 -2.07
CA GLN A 139 -23.53 -5.67 -2.69
C GLN A 139 -22.96 -4.53 -1.84
N GLU A 140 -23.16 -4.56 -0.53
CA GLU A 140 -22.61 -3.57 0.40
C GLU A 140 -21.09 -3.63 0.49
N CYS A 141 -20.49 -4.81 0.60
CA CYS A 141 -19.03 -5.00 0.60
C CYS A 141 -18.40 -4.41 -0.66
N ARG A 142 -19.00 -4.66 -1.82
CA ARG A 142 -18.53 -4.09 -3.09
C ARG A 142 -18.75 -2.60 -3.21
N ALA A 143 -19.89 -2.09 -2.76
CA ALA A 143 -20.14 -0.65 -2.74
C ALA A 143 -19.10 0.05 -1.85
N LYS A 144 -18.80 -0.52 -0.68
CA LYS A 144 -17.74 -0.03 0.23
C LYS A 144 -16.36 -0.06 -0.43
N GLU A 145 -15.98 -1.15 -1.09
CA GLU A 145 -14.68 -1.24 -1.76
C GLU A 145 -14.59 -0.27 -2.95
N GLN A 146 -15.65 -0.13 -3.75
CA GLN A 146 -15.69 0.83 -4.86
C GLN A 146 -15.61 2.27 -4.36
N ALA A 147 -16.31 2.59 -3.27
CA ALA A 147 -16.21 3.89 -2.61
C ALA A 147 -14.79 4.13 -2.08
N LEU A 148 -14.20 3.16 -1.39
CA LEU A 148 -12.81 3.23 -0.91
C LEU A 148 -11.84 3.45 -2.07
N ARG A 149 -11.98 2.71 -3.17
CA ARG A 149 -11.14 2.86 -4.35
C ARG A 149 -11.30 4.24 -4.99
N ALA A 150 -12.51 4.78 -5.04
CA ALA A 150 -12.76 6.13 -5.51
C ALA A 150 -12.14 7.18 -4.57
N ASN A 151 -12.26 6.98 -3.26
CA ASN A 151 -11.66 7.81 -2.22
C ASN A 151 -10.14 7.85 -2.33
N TRP A 152 -9.52 6.69 -2.53
CA TRP A 152 -8.09 6.59 -2.82
C TRP A 152 -7.69 7.30 -4.11
N LYS A 153 -8.45 7.15 -5.20
CA LYS A 153 -8.11 7.80 -6.47
C LYS A 153 -8.22 9.32 -6.41
N ASN A 154 -9.22 9.82 -5.69
CA ASN A 154 -9.53 11.24 -5.62
C ASN A 154 -8.98 11.93 -4.36
N ARG A 155 -8.23 11.20 -3.52
CA ARG A 155 -7.73 11.67 -2.21
C ARG A 155 -8.85 12.23 -1.32
N ILE A 156 -10.00 11.54 -1.30
CA ILE A 156 -11.13 11.87 -0.43
C ILE A 156 -10.96 11.07 0.85
N GLY A 157 -10.73 11.75 1.97
CA GLY A 157 -10.51 11.12 3.26
C GLY A 157 -10.12 12.12 4.33
N ALA A 158 -10.08 11.67 5.58
CA ALA A 158 -9.55 12.46 6.68
C ALA A 158 -8.03 12.46 6.61
N VAL A 159 -7.42 13.65 6.67
CA VAL A 159 -5.97 13.80 6.80
C VAL A 159 -5.70 14.37 8.16
N SER A 160 -4.86 13.67 8.90
CA SER A 160 -4.55 13.99 10.29
C SER A 160 -3.05 14.04 10.45
N GLN A 161 -2.60 15.07 11.15
CA GLN A 161 -1.21 15.27 11.50
C GLN A 161 -1.03 14.93 12.97
N LEU A 162 -0.13 14.01 13.29
CA LEU A 162 0.16 13.68 14.68
C LEU A 162 0.81 14.88 15.39
N GLN A 163 0.41 15.07 16.65
CA GLN A 163 0.93 16.16 17.47
C GLN A 163 2.43 15.96 17.71
N TYR A 164 3.21 16.98 17.41
CA TYR A 164 4.64 17.02 17.68
C TYR A 164 4.88 17.65 19.06
N GLU A 165 5.99 17.31 19.69
CA GLU A 165 6.45 17.98 20.89
C GLU A 165 7.46 19.09 20.54
N LEU A 166 7.34 20.23 21.22
CA LEU A 166 8.24 21.37 21.03
C LEU A 166 9.66 21.01 21.49
N GLY A 167 10.67 21.44 20.74
CA GLY A 167 12.08 21.17 21.02
C GLY A 167 12.58 19.77 20.62
N LYS A 168 11.69 18.83 20.31
CA LYS A 168 12.05 17.44 19.97
C LYS A 168 11.99 17.19 18.47
N VAL A 169 13.00 16.50 17.95
CA VAL A 169 13.10 16.11 16.54
C VAL A 169 12.74 14.62 16.41
N LEU A 170 12.02 14.29 15.35
CA LEU A 170 11.61 12.93 15.03
C LEU A 170 12.81 12.13 14.51
N CYS A 171 13.10 10.99 15.11
CA CYS A 171 14.24 10.15 14.72
C CYS A 171 13.84 8.98 13.83
N ASP A 172 12.83 8.21 14.25
CA ASP A 172 12.34 7.04 13.53
C ASP A 172 10.85 6.81 13.84
N VAL A 173 10.15 6.16 12.92
CA VAL A 173 8.72 5.86 13.02
C VAL A 173 8.44 4.49 12.43
N HIS A 174 7.58 3.73 13.09
CA HIS A 174 7.02 2.51 12.55
C HIS A 174 5.52 2.46 12.80
N SER A 175 4.81 1.66 12.03
CA SER A 175 3.38 1.45 12.20
C SER A 175 3.04 -0.02 12.00
N CYS A 176 2.01 -0.49 12.71
CA CYS A 176 1.46 -1.83 12.58
C CYS A 176 -0.01 -1.79 12.99
N ASP A 177 -0.91 -2.31 12.15
CA ASP A 177 -2.34 -2.47 12.44
C ASP A 177 -3.08 -1.24 12.99
N GLY A 178 -2.65 -0.05 12.58
CA GLY A 178 -3.25 1.21 13.03
C GLY A 178 -2.68 1.76 14.33
N VAL A 179 -1.65 1.14 14.90
CA VAL A 179 -0.82 1.74 15.94
C VAL A 179 0.43 2.33 15.29
N ILE A 180 0.78 3.55 15.67
CA ILE A 180 2.00 4.24 15.24
C ILE A 180 2.91 4.39 16.44
N ILE A 181 4.20 4.18 16.25
CA ILE A 181 5.21 4.45 17.26
C ILE A 181 6.26 5.40 16.69
N ALA A 182 6.69 6.39 17.46
CA ALA A 182 7.76 7.30 17.09
C ALA A 182 8.76 7.50 18.21
N GLY A 183 10.03 7.58 17.82
CA GLY A 183 11.13 7.95 18.69
C GLY A 183 11.58 9.38 18.46
N TYR A 184 11.91 10.08 19.55
CA TYR A 184 12.40 11.46 19.51
C TYR A 184 13.86 11.58 19.93
N THR A 185 14.47 12.73 19.62
CA THR A 185 15.83 13.07 20.06
C THR A 185 15.99 13.18 21.58
N SER A 186 14.90 13.40 22.31
CA SER A 186 14.88 13.39 23.78
C SER A 186 14.99 11.99 24.39
N GLY A 187 14.88 10.92 23.61
CA GLY A 187 14.77 9.56 24.15
C GLY A 187 13.31 9.12 24.40
N ASP A 188 12.35 10.02 24.26
CA ASP A 188 10.94 9.68 24.43
C ASP A 188 10.43 8.83 23.27
N VAL A 189 9.63 7.83 23.60
CA VAL A 189 8.92 6.98 22.65
C VAL A 189 7.43 7.20 22.84
N LYS A 190 6.76 7.61 21.76
CA LYS A 190 5.31 7.81 21.76
C LYS A 190 4.62 6.78 20.91
N LEU A 191 3.54 6.26 21.45
CA LEU A 191 2.58 5.43 20.73
C LEU A 191 1.41 6.30 20.28
N TRP A 192 0.71 5.97 19.21
CA TRP A 192 -0.61 6.53 18.87
C TRP A 192 -1.49 5.44 18.30
N ASP A 193 -2.71 5.30 18.84
CA ASP A 193 -3.73 4.48 18.20
C ASP A 193 -4.54 5.34 17.21
N THR A 194 -4.40 5.04 15.92
CA THR A 194 -5.13 5.70 14.84
C THR A 194 -6.58 5.19 14.71
N ARG A 195 -6.99 4.16 15.45
CA ARG A 195 -8.37 3.67 15.51
C ARG A 195 -9.23 4.57 16.39
N THR A 196 -8.77 4.88 17.58
CA THR A 196 -9.52 5.70 18.56
C THR A 196 -9.15 7.18 18.50
N TRP A 197 -8.00 7.54 17.91
CA TRP A 197 -7.45 8.90 17.95
C TRP A 197 -7.35 9.44 19.38
N ASP A 198 -7.08 8.56 20.34
CA ASP A 198 -6.84 8.97 21.71
C ASP A 198 -5.49 9.68 21.76
N TYR A 199 -5.49 11.00 21.89
CA TYR A 199 -4.30 11.83 22.05
C TYR A 199 -3.65 11.69 23.44
N THR A 200 -4.25 10.88 24.32
CA THR A 200 -3.80 10.64 25.70
C THR A 200 -2.68 9.61 25.81
N THR A 201 -1.99 9.35 24.69
CA THR A 201 -1.08 8.21 24.53
C THR A 201 -0.06 8.12 25.63
N THR A 202 -0.08 6.94 26.26
CA THR A 202 0.96 6.36 27.10
C THR A 202 2.33 6.72 26.55
N VAL A 203 3.01 7.66 27.21
CA VAL A 203 4.46 7.71 27.16
C VAL A 203 4.89 6.34 27.63
N LEU A 204 5.54 5.57 26.77
CA LEU A 204 6.29 4.41 27.25
C LEU A 204 7.44 5.04 28.02
N GLU A 205 7.25 5.18 29.34
CA GLU A 205 8.21 5.86 30.17
C GLU A 205 9.53 5.11 30.03
N ALA A 206 10.53 5.82 29.53
CA ALA A 206 11.88 5.38 29.73
C ALA A 206 12.14 5.60 31.22
N GLU A 207 11.75 4.66 32.08
CA GLU A 207 12.17 4.69 33.49
C GLU A 207 13.68 4.88 33.47
N HIS A 208 14.11 6.04 33.94
CA HIS A 208 15.49 6.35 34.25
C HIS A 208 15.44 7.13 35.55
N GLU A 209 15.85 6.44 36.62
CA GLU A 209 16.08 7.05 37.92
C GLU A 209 16.97 8.27 37.73
N SER A 210 16.49 9.38 38.28
CA SER A 210 17.17 10.65 38.37
C SER A 210 18.61 10.47 38.85
N ASP A 211 19.59 10.58 37.97
CA ASP A 211 20.88 11.15 38.35
C ASP A 211 21.78 11.53 37.17
N GLU A 212 22.44 12.66 37.38
CA GLU A 212 23.53 13.28 36.62
C GLU A 212 23.21 14.02 35.31
N LEU A 213 23.77 15.23 35.22
CA LEU A 213 23.75 16.15 34.09
C LEU A 213 24.33 15.49 32.81
N GLY A 214 23.51 14.70 32.12
CA GLY A 214 23.88 13.97 30.92
C GLY A 214 22.92 14.25 29.77
N PHE A 215 23.46 14.50 28.58
CA PHE A 215 22.69 14.51 27.34
C PHE A 215 22.00 13.15 27.16
N TRP A 216 20.67 13.15 27.04
CA TRP A 216 19.89 11.94 26.85
C TRP A 216 20.26 11.24 25.53
N PRO A 217 20.39 9.91 25.50
CA PRO A 217 20.62 9.19 24.27
C PRO A 217 19.37 9.29 23.38
N HIS A 218 19.54 9.82 22.17
CA HIS A 218 18.45 9.91 21.21
C HIS A 218 18.00 8.51 20.76
N VAL A 219 16.71 8.35 20.49
CA VAL A 219 16.20 7.12 19.88
C VAL A 219 16.78 6.98 18.47
N SER A 220 17.34 5.82 18.17
CA SER A 220 17.94 5.49 16.87
C SER A 220 16.93 4.83 15.95
N PHE A 221 16.23 3.80 16.45
CA PHE A 221 15.25 3.01 15.71
C PHE A 221 14.07 2.64 16.59
N VAL A 222 12.90 2.49 15.97
CA VAL A 222 11.69 2.02 16.66
C VAL A 222 10.93 1.06 15.78
N ARG A 223 10.47 -0.07 16.31
CA ARG A 223 9.61 -1.03 15.62
C ARG A 223 8.43 -1.44 16.49
N ILE A 224 7.33 -1.81 15.84
CA ILE A 224 6.10 -2.24 16.51
C ILE A 224 5.50 -3.43 15.77
N ASN A 225 5.00 -4.38 16.54
CA ASN A 225 4.16 -5.50 16.13
C ASN A 225 2.80 -5.32 16.83
N SER A 226 1.78 -6.07 16.42
CA SER A 226 0.47 -6.22 17.08
C SER A 226 0.53 -6.35 18.62
N SER A 227 1.59 -6.93 19.18
CA SER A 227 1.73 -7.18 20.63
C SER A 227 2.90 -6.45 21.31
N LEU A 228 3.97 -6.14 20.58
CA LEU A 228 5.22 -5.63 21.14
C LEU A 228 5.65 -4.32 20.51
N ALA A 229 6.26 -3.45 21.31
CA ALA A 229 6.96 -2.25 20.87
C ALA A 229 8.44 -2.35 21.27
N VAL A 230 9.34 -1.92 20.40
CA VAL A 230 10.79 -1.96 20.64
C VAL A 230 11.41 -0.63 20.24
N ALA A 231 12.27 -0.10 21.09
CA ALA A 231 13.09 1.07 20.77
C ALA A 231 14.55 0.80 21.08
N ALA A 232 15.38 1.22 20.14
CA ALA A 232 16.83 1.19 20.23
C ALA A 232 17.36 2.60 20.43
N TYR A 233 18.18 2.80 21.44
CA TYR A 233 18.80 4.07 21.78
C TYR A 233 20.23 4.17 21.22
N GLY A 234 20.69 5.40 21.00
CA GLY A 234 22.00 5.66 20.38
C GLY A 234 23.22 5.25 21.22
N ASP A 235 23.03 4.88 22.48
CA ASP A 235 24.02 4.32 23.41
C ASP A 235 24.13 2.79 23.34
N GLY A 236 23.27 2.15 22.54
CA GLY A 236 23.20 0.68 22.43
C GLY A 236 22.15 0.04 23.34
N LEU A 237 21.40 0.82 24.13
CA LEU A 237 20.31 0.30 24.95
C LEU A 237 19.10 -0.06 24.09
N ILE A 238 18.46 -1.20 24.37
CA ILE A 238 17.22 -1.61 23.74
C ILE A 238 16.19 -1.86 24.83
N LYS A 239 15.02 -1.26 24.65
CA LYS A 239 13.86 -1.46 25.52
C LYS A 239 12.72 -2.09 24.72
N VAL A 240 12.07 -3.06 25.33
CA VAL A 240 10.95 -3.83 24.76
C VAL A 240 9.74 -3.69 25.67
N TRP A 241 8.62 -3.28 25.10
CA TRP A 241 7.35 -3.06 25.81
C TRP A 241 6.27 -4.00 25.30
N ASN A 242 5.36 -4.41 26.19
CA ASN A 242 4.11 -5.02 25.80
C ASN A 242 3.07 -3.93 25.55
N LEU A 243 2.37 -4.00 24.43
CA LEU A 243 1.24 -3.10 24.18
C LEU A 243 0.05 -3.38 25.10
N MET A 244 -0.05 -4.60 25.64
CA MET A 244 -1.17 -5.00 26.50
C MET A 244 -1.04 -4.56 27.97
N PHE A 245 0.20 -4.52 28.51
CA PHE A 245 0.44 -4.27 29.94
C PHE A 245 0.99 -2.87 30.26
N GLY A 246 1.36 -2.09 29.24
CA GLY A 246 1.60 -0.65 29.36
C GLY A 246 2.96 -0.23 29.93
N CYS A 247 3.26 1.04 29.68
CA CYS A 247 4.36 1.95 30.08
C CYS A 247 5.78 1.40 30.29
N ASP A 248 5.96 0.35 31.08
CA ASP A 248 7.26 -0.10 31.55
C ASP A 248 7.85 -1.17 30.61
N PRO A 249 9.17 -1.15 30.39
CA PRO A 249 9.82 -2.14 29.54
C PRO A 249 9.79 -3.52 30.22
N ILE A 250 9.29 -4.55 29.53
CA ILE A 250 9.37 -5.95 29.97
C ILE A 250 10.82 -6.43 29.94
N HIS A 251 11.56 -6.03 28.90
CA HIS A 251 12.92 -6.48 28.66
C HIS A 251 13.79 -5.31 28.27
N CYS A 252 15.00 -5.31 28.82
CA CYS A 252 16.01 -4.29 28.60
C CYS A 252 17.36 -4.97 28.51
N TYR A 253 18.11 -4.68 27.46
CA TYR A 253 19.48 -5.15 27.28
C TYR A 253 20.30 -4.11 26.54
N GLN A 254 21.62 -4.17 26.72
CA GLN A 254 22.54 -3.18 26.18
C GLN A 254 23.59 -3.84 25.30
N HIS A 255 23.83 -3.23 24.15
CA HIS A 255 24.97 -3.52 23.28
C HIS A 255 26.13 -2.60 23.58
N ASN A 256 27.35 -3.06 23.27
CA ASN A 256 28.57 -2.29 23.50
C ASN A 256 28.76 -1.12 22.53
N GLN A 257 28.07 -1.14 21.39
CA GLN A 257 28.18 -0.13 20.34
C GLN A 257 26.80 0.34 19.88
N LYS A 258 26.81 1.36 19.02
CA LYS A 258 25.60 1.94 18.45
C LYS A 258 24.91 0.93 17.54
N ILE A 259 23.60 0.86 17.69
CA ILE A 259 22.74 0.00 16.88
C ILE A 259 22.70 0.56 15.46
N GLN A 260 22.91 -0.33 14.48
CA GLN A 260 22.90 0.02 13.05
C GLN A 260 21.58 -0.37 12.38
N ALA A 261 20.97 -1.47 12.82
CA ALA A 261 19.71 -1.94 12.30
C ALA A 261 18.92 -2.69 13.38
N LEU A 262 17.60 -2.58 13.32
CA LEU A 262 16.67 -3.26 14.21
C LEU A 262 15.52 -3.82 13.39
N ALA A 263 15.23 -5.11 13.61
CA ALA A 263 14.11 -5.81 13.00
C ALA A 263 13.28 -6.51 14.08
N LEU A 264 11.97 -6.48 13.90
CA LEU A 264 10.99 -7.14 14.75
C LEU A 264 10.19 -8.10 13.88
N SER A 265 9.90 -9.30 14.38
CA SER A 265 9.02 -10.23 13.67
C SER A 265 7.58 -9.71 13.65
N VAL A 266 6.87 -9.94 12.54
CA VAL A 266 5.50 -9.44 12.32
C VAL A 266 4.45 -10.14 13.19
N GLU A 267 4.65 -11.40 13.57
CA GLU A 267 3.69 -12.15 14.41
C GLU A 267 4.34 -12.71 15.68
N GLY A 268 5.64 -13.01 15.62
CA GLY A 268 6.39 -13.55 16.75
C GLY A 268 6.85 -12.50 17.76
N ALA A 269 7.30 -12.99 18.91
CA ALA A 269 8.00 -12.22 19.92
C ALA A 269 9.53 -12.34 19.74
N ALA A 270 10.03 -12.16 18.52
CA ALA A 270 11.45 -12.22 18.19
C ALA A 270 11.97 -10.86 17.69
N ILE A 271 13.14 -10.48 18.19
CA ILE A 271 13.82 -9.21 17.89
C ILE A 271 15.21 -9.55 17.40
N ALA A 272 15.58 -8.99 16.25
CA ALA A 272 16.96 -9.05 15.77
C ALA A 272 17.54 -7.65 15.84
N THR A 273 18.72 -7.55 16.45
CA THR A 273 19.45 -6.29 16.59
C THR A 273 20.87 -6.45 16.09
N ALA A 274 21.32 -5.46 15.32
CA ALA A 274 22.68 -5.42 14.81
C ALA A 274 23.44 -4.25 15.45
N SER A 275 24.53 -4.59 16.13
CA SER A 275 25.46 -3.66 16.76
C SER A 275 26.85 -3.90 16.18
N ALA A 276 27.28 -3.00 15.30
CA ALA A 276 28.55 -3.09 14.57
C ALA A 276 28.80 -4.45 13.89
N PHE A 277 29.54 -5.34 14.55
CA PHE A 277 29.93 -6.67 14.07
C PHE A 277 29.09 -7.80 14.68
N GLN A 278 28.26 -7.51 15.67
CA GLN A 278 27.45 -8.51 16.36
C GLN A 278 25.98 -8.37 15.93
N VAL A 279 25.37 -9.50 15.58
CA VAL A 279 23.92 -9.62 15.40
C VAL A 279 23.38 -10.51 16.50
N LYS A 280 22.47 -9.97 17.29
CA LYS A 280 21.83 -10.66 18.39
C LYS A 280 20.37 -10.86 18.06
N ILE A 281 19.90 -12.10 18.17
CA ILE A 281 18.49 -12.47 18.05
C ILE A 281 18.01 -12.84 19.43
N GLU A 282 17.03 -12.11 19.91
CA GLU A 282 16.34 -12.38 21.16
C GLU A 282 14.91 -12.77 20.89
N GLY A 283 14.34 -13.59 21.76
CA GLY A 283 12.92 -13.86 21.71
C GLY A 283 12.36 -14.23 23.07
N ALA A 284 11.04 -14.15 23.17
CA ALA A 284 10.33 -14.63 24.33
C ALA A 284 10.13 -16.14 24.23
N ASN A 285 10.54 -16.85 25.28
CA ASN A 285 10.21 -18.26 25.47
C ASN A 285 8.70 -18.46 25.69
N ASP A 286 8.20 -19.69 25.58
CA ASP A 286 6.79 -20.06 25.84
C ASP A 286 6.27 -19.61 27.22
N LYS A 287 7.18 -19.38 28.17
CA LYS A 287 6.89 -18.89 29.53
C LYS A 287 6.84 -17.36 29.65
N GLY A 288 7.08 -16.62 28.56
CA GLY A 288 7.14 -15.17 28.52
C GLY A 288 8.46 -14.54 28.99
N TYR A 289 9.49 -15.37 29.29
CA TYR A 289 10.83 -14.88 29.62
C TYR A 289 11.63 -14.60 28.35
N TRP A 290 12.34 -13.48 28.34
CA TRP A 290 13.20 -13.08 27.24
C TRP A 290 14.59 -13.71 27.38
N GLU A 291 15.03 -14.38 26.32
CA GLU A 291 16.35 -15.00 26.24
C GLU A 291 17.02 -14.66 24.91
N THR A 292 18.35 -14.72 24.92
CA THR A 292 19.16 -14.61 23.70
C THR A 292 19.13 -15.94 22.97
N ILE A 293 18.42 -15.99 21.85
CA ILE A 293 18.24 -17.19 21.03
C ILE A 293 19.51 -17.48 20.23
N ALA A 294 20.12 -16.44 19.66
CA ALA A 294 21.34 -16.58 18.89
C ALA A 294 22.17 -15.30 18.90
N GLU A 295 23.49 -15.47 18.90
CA GLU A 295 24.46 -14.40 18.75
C GLU A 295 25.43 -14.78 17.64
N PHE A 296 25.62 -13.87 16.69
CA PHE A 296 26.42 -14.08 15.50
C PHE A 296 27.45 -12.96 15.35
N GLU A 297 28.70 -13.32 15.12
CA GLU A 297 29.77 -12.37 14.81
C GLU A 297 30.00 -12.32 13.28
N ILE A 298 29.89 -11.13 12.72
CA ILE A 298 30.03 -10.80 11.31
C ILE A 298 31.28 -9.94 11.13
N GLN A 299 32.01 -10.14 10.03
CA GLN A 299 33.29 -9.46 9.77
C GLN A 299 33.15 -7.99 9.36
N LYS A 300 31.95 -7.57 8.95
CA LYS A 300 31.66 -6.25 8.38
C LYS A 300 30.46 -5.61 9.05
N LEU A 301 30.37 -4.29 8.92
CA LEU A 301 29.26 -3.52 9.48
C LEU A 301 27.95 -3.89 8.80
N VAL A 302 26.95 -4.20 9.60
CA VAL A 302 25.60 -4.50 9.13
C VAL A 302 24.92 -3.20 8.67
N GLY A 303 24.42 -3.18 7.44
CA GLY A 303 23.69 -2.05 6.86
C GLY A 303 22.17 -2.17 7.03
N SER A 304 21.62 -3.36 6.76
CA SER A 304 20.19 -3.65 6.90
C SER A 304 20.00 -5.02 7.54
N LEU A 305 18.91 -5.15 8.29
CA LEU A 305 18.52 -6.35 9.01
C LEU A 305 17.01 -6.54 8.86
N CYS A 306 16.60 -7.74 8.48
CA CYS A 306 15.20 -8.13 8.36
C CYS A 306 15.00 -9.50 9.01
N LEU A 307 13.86 -9.70 9.65
CA LEU A 307 13.43 -11.01 10.16
C LEU A 307 12.46 -11.63 9.18
N VAL A 308 12.62 -12.93 8.93
CA VAL A 308 11.69 -13.68 8.07
C VAL A 308 10.35 -13.81 8.81
N PRO A 309 9.21 -13.44 8.19
CA PRO A 309 7.90 -13.57 8.80
C PRO A 309 7.46 -15.05 8.95
N HIS A 310 6.51 -15.31 9.86
CA HIS A 310 5.88 -16.62 10.14
C HIS A 310 6.76 -17.76 10.72
N HIS A 311 8.06 -17.55 10.93
CA HIS A 311 8.89 -18.48 11.71
C HIS A 311 8.90 -18.10 13.19
N THR A 312 7.87 -18.51 13.93
CA THR A 312 7.73 -18.21 15.37
C THR A 312 8.71 -18.97 16.25
N ASP A 313 8.93 -20.25 15.95
CA ASP A 313 9.67 -21.16 16.85
C ASP A 313 11.19 -21.08 16.65
N ARG A 314 11.63 -20.66 15.45
CA ARG A 314 13.04 -20.45 15.10
C ARG A 314 13.16 -19.21 14.22
N PRO A 315 13.38 -18.02 14.80
CA PRO A 315 13.51 -16.82 14.01
C PRO A 315 14.72 -16.95 13.08
N VAL A 316 14.48 -16.61 11.82
CA VAL A 316 15.51 -16.55 10.78
C VAL A 316 15.74 -15.07 10.48
N ALA A 317 16.99 -14.61 10.66
CA ALA A 317 17.37 -13.25 10.37
C ALA A 317 18.21 -13.19 9.11
N ILE A 318 18.01 -12.14 8.32
CA ILE A 318 18.81 -11.84 7.15
C ILE A 318 19.50 -10.51 7.39
N ALA A 319 20.84 -10.52 7.37
CA ALA A 319 21.64 -9.31 7.50
C ALA A 319 22.44 -9.07 6.23
N THR A 320 22.46 -7.81 5.81
CA THR A 320 23.37 -7.35 4.75
C THR A 320 24.54 -6.63 5.38
N ALA A 321 25.76 -7.04 5.06
CA ALA A 321 26.98 -6.35 5.48
C ALA A 321 27.85 -6.04 4.26
N GLU A 322 27.78 -4.79 3.79
CA GLU A 322 28.37 -4.34 2.53
C GLU A 322 28.01 -5.26 1.34
N GLU A 323 28.92 -6.13 0.93
CA GLU A 323 28.79 -7.04 -0.22
C GLU A 323 28.25 -8.43 0.15
N PHE A 324 28.06 -8.69 1.44
CA PHE A 324 27.61 -10.00 1.95
C PHE A 324 26.14 -9.96 2.36
N VAL A 325 25.41 -11.02 2.02
CA VAL A 325 24.09 -11.31 2.58
C VAL A 325 24.18 -12.60 3.38
N TYR A 326 23.90 -12.50 4.66
CA TYR A 326 23.93 -13.61 5.61
C TYR A 326 22.51 -14.04 5.95
N LEU A 327 22.26 -15.35 5.87
CA LEU A 327 21.11 -16.03 6.42
C LEU A 327 21.52 -16.65 7.76
N MET A 328 20.85 -16.21 8.82
CA MET A 328 21.13 -16.63 10.18
C MET A 328 19.91 -17.35 10.72
N LYS A 329 20.02 -18.67 10.86
CA LYS A 329 19.01 -19.51 11.49
C LYS A 329 19.44 -19.79 12.93
N ALA A 330 18.51 -19.64 13.88
CA ALA A 330 18.78 -19.99 15.27
C ALA A 330 19.27 -21.44 15.41
N GLY A 331 20.47 -21.63 15.98
CA GLY A 331 21.07 -22.93 16.22
C GLY A 331 21.87 -23.54 15.05
N GLU A 332 21.95 -22.85 13.90
CA GLU A 332 22.79 -23.24 12.77
C GLU A 332 23.92 -22.22 12.56
N PRO A 333 25.06 -22.62 11.97
CA PRO A 333 26.09 -21.67 11.60
C PRO A 333 25.58 -20.71 10.52
N ILE A 334 26.16 -19.51 10.48
CA ILE A 334 25.81 -18.46 9.52
C ILE A 334 25.94 -19.00 8.09
N GLN A 335 24.85 -18.96 7.32
CA GLN A 335 24.85 -19.33 5.90
C GLN A 335 25.01 -18.08 5.05
N LEU A 336 25.96 -18.11 4.11
CA LEU A 336 26.20 -17.00 3.19
C LEU A 336 25.33 -17.18 1.94
N LEU A 337 24.37 -16.28 1.72
CA LEU A 337 23.51 -16.29 0.53
C LEU A 337 24.19 -15.62 -0.66
N HIS A 338 24.85 -14.49 -0.41
CA HIS A 338 25.50 -13.71 -1.44
C HIS A 338 26.87 -13.24 -0.98
N SER A 339 27.85 -13.37 -1.87
CA SER A 339 29.21 -12.87 -1.68
C SER A 339 29.85 -12.59 -3.04
N ILE A 340 29.43 -11.52 -3.68
CA ILE A 340 30.13 -11.03 -4.87
C ILE A 340 30.96 -9.83 -4.46
N TYR A 341 32.27 -10.01 -4.50
CA TYR A 341 33.23 -8.95 -4.19
C TYR A 341 32.89 -7.68 -4.98
N GLY A 342 32.96 -6.51 -4.34
CA GLY A 342 32.81 -5.19 -4.96
C GLY A 342 31.43 -4.83 -5.50
N GLN A 343 30.42 -5.67 -5.24
CA GLN A 343 29.02 -5.38 -5.50
C GLN A 343 28.27 -5.21 -4.17
N PRO A 344 28.26 -4.01 -3.57
CA PRO A 344 27.59 -3.80 -2.29
C PRO A 344 26.07 -3.89 -2.44
N VAL A 345 25.45 -4.47 -1.42
CA VAL A 345 24.01 -4.58 -1.25
C VAL A 345 23.50 -3.27 -0.67
N THR A 346 22.49 -2.68 -1.31
CA THR A 346 21.99 -1.34 -0.99
C THR A 346 20.64 -1.36 -0.28
N CYS A 347 19.84 -2.40 -0.49
CA CYS A 347 18.54 -2.59 0.16
C CYS A 347 18.20 -4.08 0.22
N LEU A 348 17.34 -4.43 1.19
CA LEU A 348 16.88 -5.79 1.45
C LEU A 348 15.40 -5.73 1.78
N ASP A 349 14.64 -6.70 1.27
CA ASP A 349 13.32 -7.03 1.80
C ASP A 349 13.09 -8.55 1.77
N VAL A 350 12.23 -9.04 2.65
CA VAL A 350 12.12 -10.46 2.96
C VAL A 350 10.64 -10.88 3.01
N SER A 351 10.33 -11.94 2.27
CA SER A 351 9.08 -12.69 2.33
C SER A 351 9.30 -14.00 3.09
N VAL A 352 8.23 -14.78 3.27
CA VAL A 352 8.23 -16.05 4.02
C VAL A 352 9.29 -17.03 3.50
N SER A 353 9.41 -17.14 2.17
CA SER A 353 10.29 -18.12 1.52
C SER A 353 11.35 -17.47 0.62
N GLU A 354 11.25 -16.17 0.35
CA GLU A 354 12.08 -15.45 -0.61
C GLU A 354 12.71 -14.21 0.00
N ALA A 355 13.95 -13.89 -0.34
CA ALA A 355 14.58 -12.61 0.00
C ALA A 355 15.03 -11.89 -1.27
N ALA A 356 14.65 -10.61 -1.37
CA ALA A 356 15.07 -9.73 -2.45
C ALA A 356 16.13 -8.75 -1.96
N CYS A 357 17.25 -8.68 -2.65
CA CYS A 357 18.31 -7.73 -2.34
C CYS A 357 18.70 -6.90 -3.57
N GLY A 358 18.86 -5.60 -3.38
CA GLY A 358 19.36 -4.68 -4.40
C GLY A 358 20.89 -4.68 -4.37
N VAL A 359 21.51 -5.01 -5.50
CA VAL A 359 22.96 -5.09 -5.64
C VAL A 359 23.46 -4.01 -6.58
N LYS A 360 24.45 -3.25 -6.12
CA LYS A 360 25.12 -2.23 -6.92
C LYS A 360 26.17 -2.89 -7.83
N GLY A 361 26.17 -2.52 -9.11
CA GLY A 361 27.20 -2.94 -10.05
C GLY A 361 28.57 -2.33 -9.70
N PHE A 362 29.65 -2.94 -10.21
CA PHE A 362 30.99 -2.42 -9.97
C PHE A 362 31.17 -1.01 -10.57
N GLY A 363 31.38 -0.02 -9.70
CA GLY A 363 31.39 1.41 -10.05
C GLY A 363 32.47 1.89 -11.02
N TRP A 364 33.42 1.03 -11.45
CA TRP A 364 34.48 1.39 -12.40
C TRP A 364 34.23 0.86 -13.83
N LEU A 365 33.33 -0.12 -14.00
CA LEU A 365 32.98 -0.69 -15.29
C LEU A 365 31.72 0.00 -15.83
N ILE A 366 31.89 0.73 -16.93
CA ILE A 366 30.85 1.57 -17.59
C ILE A 366 29.59 0.77 -17.99
N ASN A 367 29.66 -0.58 -18.01
CA ASN A 367 28.60 -1.47 -18.48
C ASN A 367 27.93 -2.31 -17.40
N GLU A 368 28.34 -2.23 -16.12
CA GLU A 368 27.64 -2.97 -15.06
C GLU A 368 26.46 -2.15 -14.52
N THR A 369 25.25 -2.68 -14.72
CA THR A 369 24.03 -2.10 -14.18
C THR A 369 23.70 -2.66 -12.81
N ASN A 370 23.04 -1.88 -11.98
CA ASN A 370 22.51 -2.36 -10.71
C ASN A 370 21.38 -3.36 -10.96
N LYS A 371 21.36 -4.43 -10.16
CA LYS A 371 20.42 -5.55 -10.30
C LYS A 371 19.70 -5.80 -8.98
N ILE A 372 18.56 -6.45 -9.03
CA ILE A 372 17.89 -7.03 -7.85
C ILE A 372 18.06 -8.55 -7.94
N LEU A 373 18.51 -9.17 -6.86
CA LEU A 373 18.67 -10.62 -6.77
C LEU A 373 17.62 -11.19 -5.83
N LEU A 374 16.89 -12.21 -6.29
CA LEU A 374 15.94 -12.96 -5.49
C LEU A 374 16.57 -14.28 -5.07
N TYR A 375 16.52 -14.57 -3.77
CA TYR A 375 17.01 -15.80 -3.16
C TYR A 375 15.87 -16.58 -2.55
N ASN A 376 15.91 -17.91 -2.67
CA ASN A 376 15.05 -18.78 -1.89
C ASN A 376 15.72 -19.07 -0.55
N LEU A 377 14.99 -18.88 0.55
CA LEU A 377 15.47 -19.03 1.92
C LEU A 377 15.65 -20.49 2.36
N GLU A 378 14.89 -21.41 1.77
CA GLU A 378 15.00 -22.84 2.08
C GLU A 378 16.26 -23.44 1.44
N THR A 379 16.52 -23.10 0.18
CA THR A 379 17.62 -23.67 -0.60
C THR A 379 18.90 -22.83 -0.55
N GLY A 380 18.78 -21.54 -0.20
CA GLY A 380 19.87 -20.57 -0.27
C GLY A 380 20.33 -20.23 -1.68
N GLN A 381 19.59 -20.65 -2.71
CA GLN A 381 19.97 -20.44 -4.11
C GLN A 381 19.38 -19.15 -4.67
N CYS A 382 20.13 -18.49 -5.55
CA CYS A 382 19.62 -17.34 -6.32
C CYS A 382 18.66 -17.85 -7.40
N MET A 383 17.40 -17.45 -7.31
CA MET A 383 16.36 -17.81 -8.27
C MET A 383 16.43 -16.94 -9.52
N THR A 384 16.40 -15.63 -9.34
CA THR A 384 16.26 -14.69 -10.47
C THR A 384 17.09 -13.43 -10.27
N GLN A 385 17.56 -12.88 -11.39
CA GLN A 385 18.18 -11.56 -11.47
C GLN A 385 17.23 -10.62 -12.22
N LEU A 386 16.74 -9.60 -11.52
CA LEU A 386 15.77 -8.65 -12.02
C LEU A 386 16.43 -7.31 -12.34
N GLY A 387 16.17 -6.85 -13.56
CA GLY A 387 16.43 -5.48 -13.98
C GLY A 387 17.90 -5.09 -14.18
N SER A 388 18.03 -3.98 -14.89
CA SER A 388 19.28 -3.26 -15.12
C SER A 388 18.98 -1.77 -14.89
N SER A 389 19.21 -1.29 -13.67
CA SER A 389 19.06 0.13 -13.32
C SER A 389 20.40 0.85 -13.39
N LEU A 390 20.39 2.12 -13.77
CA LEU A 390 21.60 2.94 -13.79
C LEU A 390 21.93 3.44 -12.38
N GLY A 391 20.89 3.74 -11.61
CA GLY A 391 20.97 4.22 -10.24
C GLY A 391 20.74 3.10 -9.23
N GLU A 392 21.33 3.29 -8.06
CA GLU A 392 21.26 2.35 -6.92
C GLU A 392 19.81 2.10 -6.53
N PHE A 393 19.49 0.87 -6.10
CA PHE A 393 18.19 0.59 -5.51
C PHE A 393 18.22 0.97 -4.03
N THR A 394 17.29 1.81 -3.62
CA THR A 394 17.26 2.42 -2.28
C THR A 394 16.24 1.74 -1.38
N CYS A 395 15.16 1.22 -1.96
CA CYS A 395 14.12 0.48 -1.25
C CYS A 395 13.50 -0.59 -2.16
N ILE A 396 13.06 -1.69 -1.55
CA ILE A 396 12.35 -2.80 -2.20
C ILE A 396 11.15 -3.15 -1.32
N ASN A 397 10.04 -3.54 -1.94
CA ASN A 397 8.92 -4.19 -1.28
C ASN A 397 8.56 -5.49 -2.02
N LEU A 398 8.68 -6.58 -1.28
CA LEU A 398 8.33 -7.96 -1.61
C LEU A 398 7.28 -8.47 -0.60
N GLN A 399 7.39 -8.12 0.68
CA GLN A 399 6.55 -8.69 1.74
C GLN A 399 5.05 -8.42 1.54
N ASP A 400 4.68 -7.18 1.23
CA ASP A 400 3.27 -6.77 1.09
C ASP A 400 2.75 -6.92 -0.35
N SER A 401 3.64 -7.28 -1.28
CA SER A 401 3.32 -7.29 -2.69
C SER A 401 2.50 -8.52 -3.09
N PRO A 402 1.63 -8.41 -4.11
CA PRO A 402 0.95 -9.55 -4.71
C PRO A 402 1.94 -10.66 -5.12
N PRO A 403 1.50 -11.93 -5.14
CA PRO A 403 2.38 -13.05 -5.41
C PRO A 403 3.10 -12.87 -6.76
N CYS A 404 4.40 -13.17 -6.77
CA CYS A 404 5.28 -13.03 -7.94
C CYS A 404 5.46 -11.58 -8.45
N MET A 405 5.05 -10.54 -7.72
CA MET A 405 5.40 -9.17 -8.06
C MET A 405 6.39 -8.60 -7.06
N LEU A 406 7.13 -7.57 -7.46
CA LEU A 406 8.07 -6.85 -6.61
C LEU A 406 8.12 -5.39 -7.06
N VAL A 407 8.24 -4.45 -6.12
CA VAL A 407 8.47 -3.04 -6.45
C VAL A 407 9.76 -2.56 -5.86
N ALA A 408 10.51 -1.80 -6.65
CA ALA A 408 11.75 -1.19 -6.21
C ALA A 408 11.77 0.32 -6.51
N GLY A 409 12.21 1.08 -5.52
CA GLY A 409 12.62 2.47 -5.66
C GLY A 409 14.11 2.56 -5.99
N SER A 410 14.46 3.46 -6.91
CA SER A 410 15.85 3.69 -7.27
C SER A 410 16.22 5.17 -7.13
N LYS A 411 17.51 5.41 -6.89
CA LYS A 411 18.16 6.72 -6.98
C LYS A 411 18.05 7.35 -8.38
N ASP A 412 17.69 6.56 -9.39
CA ASP A 412 17.32 7.03 -10.74
C ASP A 412 16.02 7.87 -10.77
N ARG A 413 15.37 8.09 -9.62
CA ARG A 413 14.07 8.79 -9.49
C ARG A 413 12.90 8.01 -10.08
N LYS A 414 13.13 6.72 -10.37
CA LYS A 414 12.16 5.81 -10.99
C LYS A 414 11.73 4.76 -9.98
N VAL A 415 10.44 4.49 -9.97
CA VAL A 415 9.86 3.31 -9.30
C VAL A 415 9.64 2.25 -10.36
N ARG A 416 10.17 1.05 -10.16
CA ARG A 416 10.07 -0.05 -11.12
C ARG A 416 9.29 -1.21 -10.50
N VAL A 417 8.35 -1.73 -11.25
CA VAL A 417 7.58 -2.93 -10.90
C VAL A 417 8.12 -4.09 -11.71
N TYR A 418 8.43 -5.19 -11.04
CA TYR A 418 8.94 -6.41 -11.62
C TYR A 418 7.94 -7.54 -11.41
N ASP A 419 7.79 -8.40 -12.41
CA ASP A 419 7.22 -9.74 -12.24
C ASP A 419 8.41 -10.66 -12.01
N VAL A 420 8.43 -11.40 -10.91
CA VAL A 420 9.53 -12.31 -10.53
C VAL A 420 9.83 -13.32 -11.63
N ARG A 421 8.83 -13.68 -12.44
CA ARG A 421 8.97 -14.63 -13.56
C ARG A 421 9.64 -13.99 -14.78
N GLN A 422 9.74 -12.66 -14.82
CA GLN A 422 10.25 -11.90 -15.96
C GLN A 422 11.47 -11.09 -15.54
N SER A 423 12.58 -11.20 -16.29
CA SER A 423 13.79 -10.42 -15.98
C SER A 423 13.64 -8.91 -16.25
N LYS A 424 12.69 -8.51 -17.09
CA LYS A 424 12.43 -7.10 -17.44
C LYS A 424 11.38 -6.49 -16.50
N PRO A 425 11.49 -5.18 -16.20
CA PRO A 425 10.45 -4.48 -15.45
C PRO A 425 9.15 -4.45 -16.26
N VAL A 426 8.04 -4.75 -15.59
CA VAL A 426 6.68 -4.65 -16.14
C VAL A 426 6.29 -3.18 -16.33
N CYS A 427 6.62 -2.35 -15.34
CA CYS A 427 6.30 -0.94 -15.35
C CYS A 427 7.49 -0.11 -14.81
N SER A 428 7.65 1.10 -15.33
CA SER A 428 8.61 2.09 -14.83
C SER A 428 7.88 3.43 -14.69
N LEU A 429 7.69 3.86 -13.45
CA LEU A 429 6.98 5.07 -13.08
C LEU A 429 7.97 6.21 -12.87
N TYR A 430 7.63 7.39 -13.38
CA TYR A 430 8.44 8.59 -13.28
C TYR A 430 7.63 9.72 -12.66
N GLY A 431 8.10 10.24 -11.53
CA GLY A 431 7.44 11.34 -10.83
C GLY A 431 8.31 12.02 -9.77
N HIS A 432 9.30 11.31 -9.23
CA HIS A 432 10.18 11.85 -8.21
C HIS A 432 11.27 12.76 -8.79
N GLN A 433 11.68 13.73 -7.98
CA GLN A 433 12.78 14.65 -8.34
C GLN A 433 14.12 14.16 -7.80
N HIS A 434 14.12 13.45 -6.68
CA HIS A 434 15.30 12.84 -6.06
C HIS A 434 15.12 11.32 -5.92
N GLY A 435 16.02 10.66 -5.19
CA GLY A 435 15.95 9.22 -4.98
C GLY A 435 14.65 8.82 -4.29
N VAL A 436 14.13 7.65 -4.65
CA VAL A 436 12.93 7.11 -4.01
C VAL A 436 13.36 6.47 -2.68
N SER A 437 12.90 6.99 -1.55
CA SER A 437 13.35 6.55 -0.23
C SER A 437 12.52 5.39 0.34
N ALA A 438 11.23 5.31 0.03
CA ALA A 438 10.35 4.24 0.49
C ALA A 438 9.31 3.88 -0.57
N VAL A 439 8.95 2.59 -0.70
CA VAL A 439 7.91 2.13 -1.63
C VAL A 439 7.12 0.99 -1.01
N GLN A 440 5.82 0.96 -1.29
CA GLN A 440 4.96 -0.18 -1.02
C GLN A 440 3.96 -0.36 -2.17
N MET A 441 3.57 -1.60 -2.43
CA MET A 441 2.62 -1.96 -3.49
C MET A 441 1.55 -2.89 -2.95
N ASP A 442 0.36 -2.76 -3.52
CA ASP A 442 -0.77 -3.65 -3.37
C ASP A 442 -1.31 -3.99 -4.77
N GLU A 443 -2.40 -4.75 -4.88
CA GLU A 443 -2.90 -5.31 -6.14
C GLU A 443 -3.07 -4.30 -7.29
N TRP A 444 -3.54 -3.09 -6.97
CA TRP A 444 -3.82 -2.06 -7.98
C TRP A 444 -3.13 -0.72 -7.71
N LYS A 445 -2.58 -0.51 -6.52
CA LYS A 445 -2.02 0.78 -6.10
C LYS A 445 -0.56 0.63 -5.67
N ILE A 446 0.24 1.62 -6.04
CA ILE A 446 1.63 1.74 -5.61
C ILE A 446 1.77 3.09 -4.92
N VAL A 447 2.40 3.12 -3.75
CA VAL A 447 2.69 4.35 -3.03
C VAL A 447 4.21 4.45 -2.92
N SER A 448 4.74 5.61 -3.33
CA SER A 448 6.18 5.88 -3.30
C SER A 448 6.47 7.19 -2.59
N GLY A 449 7.50 7.18 -1.75
CA GLY A 449 8.04 8.34 -1.05
C GLY A 449 9.42 8.69 -1.59
N GLY A 450 9.67 9.98 -1.82
CA GLY A 450 10.95 10.50 -2.27
C GLY A 450 11.77 11.16 -1.17
N GLU A 451 13.07 11.29 -1.42
CA GLU A 451 14.00 12.07 -0.60
C GLU A 451 13.63 13.56 -0.58
N GLU A 452 12.95 14.05 -1.61
CA GLU A 452 12.44 15.42 -1.66
C GLU A 452 11.24 15.68 -0.73
N GLY A 453 10.68 14.64 -0.09
CA GLY A 453 9.47 14.74 0.71
C GLY A 453 8.16 14.63 -0.09
N LEU A 454 8.25 14.24 -1.37
CA LEU A 454 7.11 13.96 -2.24
C LEU A 454 6.60 12.54 -2.00
N VAL A 455 5.31 12.39 -1.73
CA VAL A 455 4.60 11.10 -1.76
C VAL A 455 3.74 11.07 -3.01
N CYS A 456 3.84 10.00 -3.79
CA CYS A 456 3.05 9.77 -5.00
C CYS A 456 2.26 8.48 -4.87
N VAL A 457 0.99 8.53 -5.26
CA VAL A 457 0.15 7.33 -5.40
C VAL A 457 -0.09 7.08 -6.88
N TRP A 458 0.10 5.83 -7.30
CA TRP A 458 0.04 5.40 -8.69
C TRP A 458 -1.00 4.28 -8.86
N ASP A 459 -1.64 4.25 -10.02
CA ASP A 459 -2.39 3.07 -10.48
C ASP A 459 -1.42 2.10 -11.16
N GLN A 460 -1.29 0.90 -10.61
CA GLN A 460 -0.35 -0.13 -11.09
C GLN A 460 -0.65 -0.53 -12.54
N ARG A 461 -1.94 -0.67 -12.90
CA ARG A 461 -2.34 -1.21 -14.20
C ARG A 461 -2.19 -0.17 -15.31
N MET A 462 -2.52 1.07 -15.00
CA MET A 462 -2.46 2.18 -15.95
C MET A 462 -1.10 2.88 -15.97
N GLY A 463 -0.28 2.69 -14.93
CA GLY A 463 1.00 3.37 -14.76
C GLY A 463 0.88 4.89 -14.58
N ILE A 464 -0.31 5.38 -14.19
CA ILE A 464 -0.59 6.82 -14.05
C ILE A 464 -0.44 7.26 -12.60
N LYS A 465 0.07 8.47 -12.41
CA LYS A 465 0.06 9.15 -11.11
C LYS A 465 -1.38 9.58 -10.81
N LEU A 466 -1.94 9.11 -9.70
CA LEU A 466 -3.29 9.47 -9.24
C LEU A 466 -3.26 10.83 -8.55
N TRP A 467 -2.41 10.98 -7.55
CA TRP A 467 -2.18 12.24 -6.85
C TRP A 467 -0.82 12.26 -6.17
N GLU A 468 -0.39 13.44 -5.78
CA GLU A 468 0.86 13.67 -5.06
C GLU A 468 0.67 14.61 -3.87
N THR A 469 1.49 14.41 -2.84
CA THR A 469 1.56 15.30 -1.68
C THR A 469 3.01 15.64 -1.39
N HIS A 470 3.24 16.89 -0.98
CA HIS A 470 4.58 17.38 -0.74
C HIS A 470 4.74 17.80 0.72
N ALA A 471 5.82 17.36 1.34
CA ALA A 471 6.26 17.75 2.66
C ALA A 471 7.75 18.16 2.62
N ARG A 472 8.26 18.75 3.71
CA ARG A 472 9.59 19.38 3.72
C ARG A 472 10.76 18.43 3.89
N HIS A 473 10.52 17.28 4.53
CA HIS A 473 11.54 16.32 4.90
C HIS A 473 11.37 15.02 4.10
N PRO A 474 12.45 14.25 3.90
CA PRO A 474 12.39 12.99 3.16
C PRO A 474 11.39 12.03 3.81
N VAL A 475 10.69 11.27 2.96
CA VAL A 475 9.75 10.24 3.43
C VAL A 475 10.57 9.01 3.82
N ARG A 476 10.74 8.75 5.11
CA ARG A 476 11.58 7.63 5.59
C ARG A 476 10.77 6.38 5.94
N HIS A 477 9.53 6.56 6.40
CA HIS A 477 8.61 5.46 6.65
C HIS A 477 7.32 5.65 5.87
N LEU A 478 6.86 4.57 5.25
CA LEU A 478 5.64 4.52 4.46
C LEU A 478 5.00 3.17 4.70
N GLN A 479 3.75 3.20 5.19
CA GLN A 479 2.94 1.99 5.31
C GLN A 479 1.49 2.34 4.99
N PHE A 480 0.84 1.50 4.22
CA PHE A 480 -0.57 1.62 3.92
C PHE A 480 -1.27 0.27 4.00
N ASN A 481 -2.55 0.35 4.32
CA ASN A 481 -3.50 -0.76 4.28
C ASN A 481 -4.57 -0.46 3.21
N SER A 482 -5.60 -1.29 3.14
CA SER A 482 -6.75 -1.07 2.24
C SER A 482 -7.43 0.29 2.44
N HIS A 483 -7.44 0.83 3.66
CA HIS A 483 -8.24 2.00 4.04
C HIS A 483 -7.43 3.15 4.67
N ARG A 484 -6.14 2.94 4.97
CA ARG A 484 -5.27 3.92 5.63
C ARG A 484 -3.92 4.04 4.92
N LEU A 485 -3.34 5.22 4.97
CA LEU A 485 -1.96 5.48 4.55
C LEU A 485 -1.26 6.27 5.66
N ILE A 486 -0.09 5.83 6.06
CA ILE A 486 0.76 6.48 7.04
C ILE A 486 2.07 6.84 6.34
N THR A 487 2.46 8.11 6.45
CA THR A 487 3.72 8.61 5.90
C THR A 487 4.46 9.39 6.97
N ALA A 488 5.71 9.02 7.24
CA ALA A 488 6.58 9.75 8.16
C ALA A 488 7.69 10.46 7.40
N ASN A 489 7.70 11.78 7.55
CA ASN A 489 8.71 12.67 6.99
C ASN A 489 9.72 12.97 8.09
N ILE A 490 10.87 12.32 8.04
CA ILE A 490 11.90 12.39 9.07
C ILE A 490 13.05 13.27 8.53
N PRO A 491 13.50 14.27 9.28
CA PRO A 491 14.62 15.12 8.88
C PRO A 491 15.95 14.38 8.93
N ASP A 492 16.85 14.69 8.00
CA ASP A 492 18.21 14.14 8.00
C ASP A 492 19.08 14.73 9.12
N GLU A 493 18.90 16.01 9.42
CA GLU A 493 19.57 16.69 10.52
C GLU A 493 18.78 16.50 11.82
N LYS A 494 19.27 15.60 12.68
CA LYS A 494 18.70 15.33 14.01
C LYS A 494 19.08 16.41 15.05
N ASN A 495 20.24 17.04 14.86
CA ASN A 495 20.78 18.07 15.75
C ASN A 495 21.00 19.37 14.95
N PRO A 496 20.05 20.33 14.95
CA PRO A 496 20.24 21.59 14.25
C PRO A 496 21.39 22.38 14.88
N ARG A 497 22.37 22.77 14.07
CA ARG A 497 23.47 23.64 14.51
C ARG A 497 22.90 25.04 14.80
N GLY A 498 22.96 25.48 16.05
CA GLY A 498 22.46 26.81 16.47
C GLY A 498 21.44 26.83 17.61
N ALA A 499 21.17 25.69 18.27
CA ALA A 499 20.34 25.61 19.48
C ALA A 499 21.03 26.22 20.73
N CYS A 500 21.62 27.41 20.60
CA CYS A 500 22.14 28.18 21.72
C CYS A 500 21.04 29.11 22.25
N ILE A 501 20.25 28.60 23.20
CA ILE A 501 19.61 29.19 24.41
C ILE A 501 18.91 30.57 24.36
N THR A 502 19.07 31.41 23.34
CA THR A 502 18.51 32.76 23.32
C THR A 502 17.78 33.04 21.99
N ASP A 503 16.45 32.88 22.05
CA ASP A 503 15.41 33.54 21.26
C ASP A 503 15.02 33.09 19.84
N ASP A 504 15.42 31.91 19.33
CA ASP A 504 14.91 31.40 18.03
C ASP A 504 14.51 29.90 17.99
N ASP A 505 14.26 29.31 19.16
CA ASP A 505 14.02 27.86 19.30
C ASP A 505 12.76 27.36 18.56
N LEU A 506 11.72 28.19 18.46
CA LEU A 506 10.47 27.82 17.78
C LEU A 506 10.62 27.79 16.25
N THR A 507 11.46 28.65 15.68
CA THR A 507 11.65 28.72 14.23
C THR A 507 12.55 27.59 13.76
N ALA A 508 13.62 27.31 14.50
CA ALA A 508 14.46 26.13 14.32
C ALA A 508 13.64 24.84 14.47
N HIS A 509 12.82 24.74 15.53
CA HIS A 509 11.94 23.57 15.72
C HIS A 509 10.98 23.37 14.54
N ARG A 510 10.32 24.42 14.05
CA ARG A 510 9.42 24.32 12.88
C ARG A 510 10.13 23.89 11.59
N ARG A 511 11.43 24.15 11.48
CA ARG A 511 12.25 23.78 10.30
C ARG A 511 12.79 22.37 10.37
N HIS A 512 13.08 21.88 11.58
CA HIS A 512 13.71 20.58 11.80
C HIS A 512 12.76 19.56 12.43
N ARG A 513 11.47 19.85 12.55
CA ARG A 513 10.49 18.86 13.04
C ARG A 513 10.12 17.88 11.93
N GLY A 514 10.21 16.59 12.25
CA GLY A 514 9.55 15.58 11.43
C GLY A 514 8.03 15.68 11.55
N ILE A 515 7.33 15.21 10.52
CA ILE A 515 5.87 15.23 10.46
C ILE A 515 5.40 13.83 10.10
N ILE A 516 4.39 13.34 10.81
CA ILE A 516 3.69 12.09 10.48
C ILE A 516 2.30 12.45 10.01
N TYR A 517 1.95 12.00 8.82
CA TYR A 517 0.59 12.09 8.28
C TYR A 517 -0.07 10.72 8.35
N ALA A 518 -1.26 10.69 8.91
CA ALA A 518 -2.18 9.55 8.80
C ALA A 518 -3.37 9.98 7.92
N TYR A 519 -3.56 9.25 6.84
CA TYR A 519 -4.66 9.38 5.91
C TYR A 519 -5.63 8.24 6.16
N GLU A 520 -6.91 8.56 6.32
CA GLU A 520 -7.97 7.57 6.48
C GLU A 520 -9.02 7.78 5.38
N PHE A 521 -9.15 6.79 4.50
CA PHE A 521 -10.01 6.83 3.31
C PHE A 521 -11.36 6.12 3.52
N SER A 522 -11.53 5.43 4.65
CA SER A 522 -12.80 4.81 5.06
C SER A 522 -13.81 5.84 5.57
N VAL A 523 -13.36 6.99 6.05
CA VAL A 523 -14.23 8.04 6.61
C VAL A 523 -14.58 9.04 5.52
N ASP A 524 -15.86 9.10 5.17
CA ASP A 524 -16.37 10.18 4.34
C ASP A 524 -16.23 11.51 5.10
N GLN A 525 -15.71 12.55 4.42
CA GLN A 525 -15.50 13.90 4.96
C GLN A 525 -16.79 14.58 5.48
N LEU A 526 -17.94 13.91 5.43
CA LEU A 526 -19.25 14.40 5.87
C LEU A 526 -19.43 14.44 7.38
N THR A 527 -18.47 13.98 8.18
CA THR A 527 -18.42 14.35 9.60
C THR A 527 -17.40 15.47 9.80
N PRO A 528 -17.82 16.75 9.88
CA PRO A 528 -16.97 17.77 10.46
C PRO A 528 -16.84 17.45 11.96
N LYS A 529 -15.96 16.51 12.31
CA LYS A 529 -15.59 16.26 13.71
C LYS A 529 -14.78 17.45 14.17
N SER A 530 -15.44 18.24 14.99
CA SER A 530 -14.90 19.33 15.80
C SER A 530 -14.42 20.55 15.01
N VAL A 531 -15.14 21.65 15.25
CA VAL A 531 -14.65 23.03 15.14
C VAL A 531 -13.13 23.09 15.31
N LEU A 532 -12.44 23.61 14.29
CA LEU A 532 -10.99 23.84 14.29
C LEU A 532 -10.57 24.46 15.65
N PRO A 533 -9.40 24.14 16.22
CA PRO A 533 -8.94 24.73 17.47
C PRO A 533 -8.92 26.27 17.46
N ILE A 534 -8.70 26.87 16.28
CA ILE A 534 -8.80 28.33 16.04
C ILE A 534 -10.20 28.90 16.31
N CYS A 535 -11.23 28.07 16.19
CA CYS A 535 -12.63 28.43 16.40
C CYS A 535 -13.17 27.95 17.77
N ARG A 536 -12.34 27.30 18.60
CA ARG A 536 -12.64 27.06 20.02
C ARG A 536 -12.05 28.20 20.85
N SER A 537 -12.75 29.33 20.92
CA SER A 537 -12.43 30.34 21.92
C SER A 537 -12.92 29.83 23.29
N SER A 538 -12.04 29.25 24.12
CA SER A 538 -12.29 29.18 25.55
C SER A 538 -12.05 30.57 26.15
N TYR A 539 -13.09 31.41 26.14
CA TYR A 539 -13.07 32.74 26.74
C TYR A 539 -13.13 32.64 28.27
N SER A 540 -12.16 31.97 28.87
CA SER A 540 -12.05 31.78 30.33
C SER A 540 -10.61 31.85 30.83
N GLU A 541 -9.74 32.59 30.16
CA GLU A 541 -8.46 33.02 30.72
C GLU A 541 -8.58 34.47 31.21
N VAL A 542 -8.43 34.66 32.53
CA VAL A 542 -8.59 35.95 33.23
C VAL A 542 -7.33 36.84 33.10
N THR A 543 -6.34 36.45 32.31
CA THR A 543 -5.10 37.23 32.13
C THR A 543 -4.68 37.32 30.67
N GLY A 544 -5.48 38.03 29.87
CA GLY A 544 -5.12 38.43 28.52
C GLY A 544 -4.11 39.58 28.53
N TYR A 545 -2.89 39.33 28.06
CA TYR A 545 -1.99 40.38 27.62
C TYR A 545 -2.58 41.04 26.37
N ASN A 546 -3.02 42.30 26.52
CA ASN A 546 -3.53 43.14 25.45
C ASN A 546 -2.43 43.42 24.41
N TYR A 547 -2.48 42.74 23.28
CA TYR A 547 -1.95 43.30 22.03
C TYR A 547 -3.13 43.73 21.17
N SER A 548 -3.51 45.01 21.35
CA SER A 548 -4.46 45.72 20.51
C SER A 548 -3.85 45.96 19.12
N LEU A 549 -4.05 45.01 18.21
CA LEU A 549 -3.93 45.26 16.78
C LEU A 549 -5.31 45.63 16.24
N GLY A 550 -5.54 46.93 16.04
CA GLY A 550 -6.74 47.45 15.43
C GLY A 550 -6.87 46.99 13.98
N LEU A 551 -7.89 46.20 13.68
CA LEU A 551 -8.32 45.92 12.31
C LEU A 551 -9.10 47.13 11.80
N ALA A 552 -8.42 47.99 11.03
CA ALA A 552 -9.08 48.96 10.18
C ALA A 552 -9.68 48.22 8.97
N VAL A 553 -11.01 48.22 8.86
CA VAL A 553 -11.74 47.69 7.71
C VAL A 553 -11.98 48.85 6.74
N PRO A 554 -11.48 48.81 5.48
CA PRO A 554 -11.73 49.89 4.54
C PRO A 554 -12.69 49.44 3.45
N TYR A 555 -13.99 49.30 3.75
CA TYR A 555 -15.03 49.26 2.70
C TYR A 555 -16.35 49.75 3.29
N ASP A 556 -16.45 51.07 3.45
CA ASP A 556 -17.69 51.83 3.34
C ASP A 556 -17.32 53.17 2.71
N ASN A 557 -17.43 53.24 1.38
CA ASN A 557 -17.49 54.47 0.61
C ASN A 557 -18.05 54.13 -0.78
N ILE A 558 -19.37 54.11 -0.88
CA ILE A 558 -20.26 54.78 -1.87
C ILE A 558 -21.66 54.17 -1.77
#